data_AF-A0A7V9KPS6-F1
#
_entry.id   AF-A0A7V9KPS6-F1
#
_cell.length_a   1.000
_cell.length_b   1.000
_cell.length_c   1.000
_cell.angle_alpha   90.00
_cell.angle_beta   90.00
_cell.angle_gamma   90.00
#
_symmetry.space_group_name_H-M   'P 1'
#
loop_
_entity.id
_entity.type
_entity.pdbx_description
1 polymer ?
#
loop_
_entity_poly.entity_id
_entity_poly.type
_entity_poly.pdbx_seq_one_letter_code
_entity_poly.pdbx_strand_id
1 'polypeptide(L)'
;MKGRLSSPVKIVALVLAACSFVLGQFSPALSQALNLPQPLVNYADPFVGTDNGGNIVPGAQIPFGFVHVSPDTVNPNTAGYNPYENILGFSQTHVSGTGGASKYGNFLTTPLVGKLRVNNLSSPKTEEAATPGYYTVRLTRSNVKAELTATRLVAMHRYTYPASKSSQVLIDVSSVVQPETGKDAIKNPRPVDC
;
A
#
# COMPACT_ATOMS: atom_id res chain seq x y z
N MET A 1 -45.72 -61.41 -0.81
CA MET A 1 -44.74 -62.03 0.12
C MET A 1 -44.34 -60.99 1.16
N LYS A 2 -44.95 -61.04 2.36
CA LYS A 2 -44.67 -60.11 3.47
C LYS A 2 -43.57 -60.73 4.34
N GLY A 3 -42.32 -60.27 4.15
CA GLY A 3 -41.16 -60.73 4.92
C GLY A 3 -41.25 -60.25 6.37
N ARG A 4 -41.43 -61.19 7.29
CA ARG A 4 -41.45 -60.96 8.73
C ARG A 4 -40.00 -60.82 9.21
N LEU A 5 -39.52 -59.59 9.37
CA LEU A 5 -38.18 -59.33 9.95
C LEU A 5 -38.10 -59.89 11.38
N SER A 6 -36.99 -60.58 11.67
CA SER A 6 -36.71 -61.25 12.94
C SER A 6 -36.37 -60.27 14.07
N SER A 7 -36.74 -60.65 15.30
CA SER A 7 -36.61 -59.86 16.55
C SER A 7 -35.26 -59.14 16.79
N PRO A 8 -34.08 -59.72 16.50
CA PRO A 8 -32.81 -59.04 16.80
C PRO A 8 -32.53 -57.83 15.92
N VAL A 9 -33.08 -57.76 14.70
CA VAL A 9 -32.86 -56.65 13.76
C VAL A 9 -33.61 -55.38 14.20
N LYS A 10 -34.77 -55.54 14.87
CA LYS A 10 -35.55 -54.41 15.41
C LYS A 10 -34.87 -53.77 16.63
N ILE A 11 -34.16 -54.56 17.43
CA ILE A 11 -33.47 -54.09 18.63
C ILE A 11 -32.19 -53.31 18.26
N VAL A 12 -31.44 -53.79 17.27
CA VAL A 12 -30.24 -53.08 16.76
C VAL A 12 -30.61 -51.75 16.09
N ALA A 13 -31.71 -51.71 15.33
CA ALA A 13 -32.20 -50.48 14.70
C ALA A 13 -32.68 -49.44 15.75
N LEU A 14 -33.27 -49.87 16.86
CA LEU A 14 -33.74 -48.98 17.92
C LEU A 14 -32.58 -48.35 18.72
N VAL A 15 -31.50 -49.11 18.95
CA VAL A 15 -30.31 -48.63 19.67
C VAL A 15 -29.48 -47.66 18.82
N LEU A 16 -29.36 -47.89 17.51
CA LEU A 16 -28.67 -46.97 16.58
C LEU A 16 -29.45 -45.65 16.37
N ALA A 17 -30.79 -45.71 16.38
CA ALA A 17 -31.63 -44.51 16.29
C ALA A 17 -31.59 -43.67 17.57
N ALA A 18 -31.50 -44.31 18.75
CA ALA A 18 -31.39 -43.60 20.03
C ALA A 18 -30.02 -42.91 20.21
N CYS A 19 -28.93 -43.48 19.68
CA CYS A 19 -27.59 -42.89 19.77
C CYS A 19 -27.42 -41.66 18.87
N SER A 20 -28.14 -41.63 17.74
CA SER A 20 -28.14 -40.49 16.80
C SER A 20 -28.98 -39.30 17.30
N PHE A 21 -29.89 -39.52 18.25
CA PHE A 21 -30.77 -38.48 18.80
C PHE A 21 -30.17 -37.73 20.00
N VAL A 22 -29.15 -38.29 20.65
CA VAL A 22 -28.49 -37.69 21.82
C VAL A 22 -27.31 -36.79 21.43
N LEU A 23 -26.70 -37.00 20.25
CA LEU A 23 -25.62 -36.15 19.74
C LEU A 23 -26.10 -34.87 19.04
N GLY A 24 -27.40 -34.78 18.71
CA GLY A 24 -27.99 -33.62 18.01
C GLY A 24 -28.44 -32.46 18.91
N GLN A 25 -28.23 -32.55 20.22
CA GLN A 25 -28.69 -31.55 21.21
C GLN A 25 -27.55 -30.72 21.83
N PHE A 26 -26.30 -30.90 21.39
CA PHE A 26 -25.23 -29.97 21.75
C PHE A 26 -25.38 -28.70 20.92
N SER A 27 -25.85 -27.66 21.60
CA SER A 27 -26.30 -26.37 21.10
C SER A 27 -25.36 -25.73 20.07
N PRO A 28 -25.86 -25.09 18.99
CA PRO A 28 -25.09 -24.11 18.23
C PRO A 28 -25.08 -22.77 18.99
N ALA A 29 -24.59 -22.77 20.22
CA ALA A 29 -24.50 -21.58 21.07
C ALA A 29 -23.08 -21.00 21.14
N LEU A 30 -22.20 -21.40 20.23
CA LEU A 30 -20.80 -20.94 20.18
C LEU A 30 -20.37 -20.43 18.80
N SER A 31 -21.29 -19.82 18.06
CA SER A 31 -20.95 -19.05 16.87
C SER A 31 -21.61 -17.67 16.91
N GLN A 32 -21.45 -16.98 18.04
CA GLN A 32 -21.44 -15.52 17.97
C GLN A 32 -20.06 -15.15 17.45
N ALA A 33 -19.98 -14.92 16.13
CA ALA A 33 -18.85 -14.17 15.60
C ALA A 33 -18.80 -12.87 16.41
N LEU A 34 -17.73 -12.67 17.18
CA LEU A 34 -17.52 -11.42 17.90
C LEU A 34 -17.61 -10.30 16.88
N ASN A 35 -18.70 -9.52 16.94
CA ASN A 35 -18.88 -8.33 16.13
C ASN A 35 -18.00 -7.24 16.72
N LEU A 36 -16.69 -7.43 16.65
CA LEU A 36 -15.73 -6.43 17.07
C LEU A 36 -15.94 -5.19 16.19
N PRO A 37 -16.05 -4.00 16.78
CA PRO A 37 -16.09 -2.76 16.02
C PRO A 37 -14.93 -2.74 15.03
N GLN A 38 -15.22 -2.47 13.75
CA GLN A 38 -14.17 -2.36 12.74
C GLN A 38 -13.17 -1.26 13.17
N PRO A 39 -11.86 -1.49 13.05
CA PRO A 39 -10.87 -0.47 13.35
C PRO A 39 -11.16 0.82 12.57
N LEU A 40 -11.18 1.97 13.25
CA LEU A 40 -11.52 3.26 12.62
C LEU A 40 -10.58 3.62 11.45
N VAL A 41 -9.35 3.11 11.47
CA VAL A 41 -8.36 3.28 10.39
C VAL A 41 -8.85 2.74 9.04
N ASN A 42 -9.80 1.80 9.03
CA ASN A 42 -10.34 1.20 7.81
C ASN A 42 -11.26 2.16 7.03
N TYR A 43 -11.71 3.27 7.65
CA TYR A 43 -12.54 4.28 6.98
C TYR A 43 -11.71 5.34 6.25
N ALA A 44 -10.41 5.43 6.52
CA ALA A 44 -9.54 6.43 5.91
C ALA A 44 -8.94 5.89 4.61
N ASP A 45 -9.22 6.58 3.50
CA ASP A 45 -8.63 6.31 2.19
C ASP A 45 -7.56 7.38 1.86
N PRO A 46 -6.25 7.02 1.88
CA PRO A 46 -5.17 7.95 1.57
C PRO A 46 -5.13 8.44 0.12
N PHE A 47 -5.89 7.85 -0.81
CA PHE A 47 -5.93 8.28 -2.20
C PHE A 47 -6.91 9.45 -2.45
N VAL A 48 -7.81 9.73 -1.51
CA VAL A 48 -8.76 10.85 -1.63
C VAL A 48 -7.99 12.17 -1.72
N GLY A 49 -8.20 12.91 -2.82
CA GLY A 49 -7.53 14.19 -3.08
C GLY A 49 -6.14 14.07 -3.74
N THR A 50 -5.71 12.86 -4.13
CA THR A 50 -4.49 12.69 -4.92
C THR A 50 -4.64 13.15 -6.38
N ASP A 51 -5.88 13.18 -6.88
CA ASP A 51 -6.26 13.76 -8.17
C ASP A 51 -7.04 15.07 -8.01
N ASN A 52 -7.44 15.66 -9.14
CA ASN A 52 -8.40 16.77 -9.22
C ASN A 52 -8.07 18.00 -8.33
N GLY A 53 -6.78 18.29 -8.12
CA GLY A 53 -6.32 19.50 -7.44
C GLY A 53 -6.34 19.45 -5.91
N GLY A 54 -6.57 18.28 -5.30
CA GLY A 54 -6.45 18.12 -3.85
C GLY A 54 -5.00 18.22 -3.35
N ASN A 55 -4.02 17.94 -4.23
CA ASN A 55 -2.59 17.98 -3.92
C ASN A 55 -2.21 17.14 -2.70
N ILE A 56 -2.85 15.97 -2.56
CA ILE A 56 -2.56 15.00 -1.49
C ILE A 56 -1.57 13.96 -2.01
N VAL A 57 -0.83 13.34 -1.09
CA VAL A 57 0.02 12.18 -1.40
C VAL A 57 -0.40 10.95 -0.58
N PRO A 58 -0.37 9.74 -1.17
CA PRO A 58 -0.87 8.52 -0.52
C PRO A 58 0.16 7.85 0.41
N GLY A 59 1.32 8.48 0.60
CA GLY A 59 2.42 7.95 1.37
C GLY A 59 2.14 7.73 2.85
N ALA A 60 3.03 6.98 3.49
CA ALA A 60 2.93 6.64 4.89
C ALA A 60 3.35 7.80 5.80
N GLN A 61 2.52 8.10 6.79
CA GLN A 61 2.77 9.08 7.83
C GLN A 61 1.96 8.72 9.09
N ILE A 62 2.51 8.97 10.27
CA ILE A 62 1.75 8.99 11.53
C ILE A 62 1.15 10.39 11.76
N PRO A 63 0.06 10.55 12.53
CA PRO A 63 -0.49 11.87 12.82
C PRO A 63 0.58 12.87 13.28
N PHE A 64 0.71 13.98 12.55
CA PHE A 64 1.70 15.04 12.81
C PHE A 64 3.18 14.60 12.73
N GLY A 65 3.48 13.53 12.00
CA GLY A 65 4.84 13.10 11.69
C GLY A 65 5.56 14.12 10.79
N PHE A 66 6.85 14.33 11.02
CA PHE A 66 7.68 15.16 10.13
C PHE A 66 7.98 14.41 8.82
N VAL A 67 8.24 13.11 8.93
CA VAL A 67 8.39 12.23 7.79
C VAL A 67 7.02 11.90 7.23
N HIS A 68 6.86 12.16 5.94
CA HIS A 68 5.75 11.71 5.11
C HIS A 68 6.35 11.04 3.89
N VAL A 69 6.61 9.74 3.99
CA VAL A 69 7.32 9.00 2.94
C VAL A 69 6.32 8.57 1.86
N SER A 70 6.51 9.03 0.62
CA SER A 70 5.52 8.89 -0.44
C SER A 70 6.17 8.67 -1.81
N PRO A 71 5.47 8.05 -2.78
CA PRO A 71 5.89 8.03 -4.19
C PRO A 71 5.99 9.42 -4.81
N ASP A 72 7.08 9.65 -5.54
CA ASP A 72 7.25 10.78 -6.46
C ASP A 72 7.03 10.32 -7.90
N THR A 73 6.28 11.09 -8.68
CA THR A 73 5.93 10.77 -10.08
C THR A 73 6.55 11.73 -11.10
N VAL A 74 6.65 11.29 -12.36
CA VAL A 74 7.32 12.07 -13.45
C VAL A 74 6.71 13.46 -13.65
N ASN A 75 5.38 13.54 -13.61
CA ASN A 75 4.59 14.73 -13.84
C ASN A 75 3.66 14.91 -12.62
N PRO A 76 4.21 15.43 -11.51
CA PRO A 76 3.50 15.43 -10.25
C PRO A 76 2.63 16.68 -10.07
N ASN A 77 1.63 16.55 -9.21
CA ASN A 77 0.99 17.71 -8.60
C ASN A 77 1.99 18.45 -7.67
N THR A 78 1.55 19.53 -7.03
CA THR A 78 2.42 20.33 -6.16
C THR A 78 2.99 19.55 -4.97
N ALA A 79 2.37 18.45 -4.60
CA ALA A 79 2.77 17.60 -3.49
C ALA A 79 3.66 16.42 -3.90
N GLY A 80 3.94 16.18 -5.19
CA GLY A 80 4.90 15.16 -5.65
C GLY A 80 4.29 13.93 -6.32
N TYR A 81 2.97 13.78 -6.29
CA TYR A 81 2.31 12.55 -6.74
C TYR A 81 1.19 12.83 -7.75
N ASN A 82 1.14 12.04 -8.83
CA ASN A 82 0.03 12.00 -9.78
C ASN A 82 -0.37 10.53 -10.01
N PRO A 83 -1.64 10.14 -9.73
CA PRO A 83 -2.07 8.75 -9.82
C PRO A 83 -1.98 8.17 -11.23
N TYR A 84 -1.95 9.00 -12.28
CA TYR A 84 -1.89 8.53 -13.67
C TYR A 84 -0.46 8.39 -14.22
N GLU A 85 0.55 8.72 -13.42
CA GLU A 85 1.94 8.82 -13.87
C GLU A 85 2.85 7.71 -13.35
N ASN A 86 4.00 7.56 -14.00
CA ASN A 86 5.03 6.62 -13.57
C ASN A 86 5.76 7.14 -12.32
N ILE A 87 6.19 6.21 -11.46
CA ILE A 87 6.93 6.52 -10.23
C ILE A 87 8.42 6.67 -10.55
N LEU A 88 9.04 7.76 -10.09
CA LEU A 88 10.48 8.00 -10.10
C LEU A 88 11.19 7.32 -8.92
N GLY A 89 10.52 7.30 -7.75
CA GLY A 89 11.05 6.73 -6.52
C GLY A 89 10.19 7.14 -5.33
N PHE A 90 10.77 7.11 -4.14
CA PHE A 90 10.08 7.44 -2.89
C PHE A 90 10.92 8.40 -2.08
N SER A 91 10.45 9.63 -1.91
CA SER A 91 11.11 10.60 -1.03
C SER A 91 10.48 10.63 0.36
N GLN A 92 11.23 11.16 1.33
CA GLN A 92 10.89 11.02 2.76
C GLN A 92 10.04 12.17 3.30
N THR A 93 9.95 13.28 2.57
CA THR A 93 9.30 14.51 3.03
C THR A 93 8.38 15.06 1.96
N HIS A 94 7.14 15.30 2.33
CA HIS A 94 6.10 15.87 1.47
C HIS A 94 5.24 16.84 2.27
N VAL A 95 4.62 17.78 1.57
CA VAL A 95 3.55 18.60 2.13
C VAL A 95 2.29 18.33 1.34
N SER A 96 1.24 17.98 2.07
CA SER A 96 -0.04 17.57 1.52
C SER A 96 -1.03 18.74 1.57
N GLY A 97 -1.73 18.99 0.46
CA GLY A 97 -2.80 19.97 0.34
C GLY A 97 -2.36 21.39 -0.03
N THR A 98 -1.08 21.63 -0.32
CA THR A 98 -0.60 22.97 -0.69
C THR A 98 -0.73 23.26 -2.17
N GLY A 99 -1.22 24.45 -2.52
CA GLY A 99 -1.08 25.01 -3.86
C GLY A 99 0.28 25.71 -4.07
N GLY A 100 0.45 26.33 -5.24
CA GLY A 100 1.62 27.15 -5.55
C GLY A 100 2.87 26.33 -5.90
N ALA A 101 4.04 26.81 -5.49
CA ALA A 101 5.31 26.11 -5.72
C ALA A 101 5.46 24.91 -4.77
N SER A 102 5.95 23.80 -5.31
CA SER A 102 6.25 22.60 -4.53
C SER A 102 7.33 22.85 -3.48
N LYS A 103 7.29 22.03 -2.43
CA LYS A 103 8.25 22.03 -1.33
C LYS A 103 8.64 20.58 -1.04
N TYR A 104 9.80 20.39 -0.41
CA TYR A 104 10.32 19.08 -0.02
C TYR A 104 10.58 18.14 -1.21
N GLY A 105 10.37 16.83 -1.07
CA GLY A 105 10.85 15.80 -2.00
C GLY A 105 12.22 15.22 -1.62
N ASN A 106 12.66 15.41 -0.38
CA ASN A 106 13.98 14.97 0.09
C ASN A 106 13.84 13.74 0.99
N PHE A 107 14.70 12.74 0.97
CA PHE A 107 15.64 12.33 -0.09
C PHE A 107 14.99 11.23 -0.93
N LEU A 108 15.14 11.25 -2.26
CA LEU A 108 14.49 10.29 -3.15
C LEU A 108 15.26 8.96 -3.18
N THR A 109 14.54 7.87 -2.95
CA THR A 109 15.05 6.50 -3.04
C THR A 109 14.40 5.75 -4.21
N THR A 110 15.21 5.19 -5.10
CA THR A 110 14.73 4.47 -6.29
C THR A 110 15.28 3.05 -6.32
N PRO A 111 14.46 2.02 -6.09
CA PRO A 111 14.90 0.63 -6.20
C PRO A 111 14.97 0.21 -7.67
N LEU A 112 16.13 -0.28 -8.10
CA LEU A 112 16.43 -0.63 -9.49
C LEU A 112 16.99 -2.04 -9.61
N VAL A 113 16.77 -2.64 -10.77
CA VAL A 113 17.35 -3.94 -11.15
C VAL A 113 18.05 -3.79 -12.50
N GLY A 114 19.27 -4.33 -12.60
CA GLY A 114 20.07 -4.31 -13.82
C GLY A 114 20.82 -3.00 -14.04
N LYS A 115 21.04 -2.64 -15.31
CA LYS A 115 21.87 -1.47 -15.68
C LYS A 115 21.17 -0.16 -15.32
N LEU A 116 21.89 0.70 -14.59
CA LEU A 116 21.45 2.05 -14.27
C LEU A 116 21.20 2.88 -15.54
N ARG A 117 20.02 3.50 -15.63
CA ARG A 117 19.63 4.42 -16.71
C ARG A 117 19.34 5.79 -16.11
N VAL A 118 20.39 6.60 -15.93
CA VAL A 118 20.31 7.90 -15.26
C VAL A 118 19.24 8.82 -15.89
N ASN A 119 19.07 8.75 -17.21
CA ASN A 119 18.12 9.60 -17.93
C ASN A 119 16.66 9.08 -17.89
N ASN A 120 16.40 7.91 -17.29
CA ASN A 120 15.06 7.34 -17.19
C ASN A 120 14.95 6.36 -16.02
N LEU A 121 14.76 6.91 -14.82
CA LEU A 121 14.56 6.17 -13.58
C LEU A 121 13.10 5.74 -13.38
N SER A 122 12.17 6.30 -14.14
CA SER A 122 10.74 6.05 -13.97
C SER A 122 10.35 4.58 -14.20
N SER A 123 9.44 4.08 -13.39
CA SER A 123 8.79 2.77 -13.55
C SER A 123 7.27 2.94 -13.59
N PRO A 124 6.57 2.24 -14.50
CA PRO A 124 5.14 2.06 -14.35
C PRO A 124 4.83 1.31 -13.06
N LYS A 125 3.63 1.53 -12.56
CA LYS A 125 3.14 1.00 -11.28
C LYS A 125 1.90 0.13 -11.45
N THR A 126 1.80 -0.90 -10.62
CA THR A 126 0.62 -1.75 -10.45
C THR A 126 0.47 -2.11 -8.97
N GLU A 127 -0.64 -2.74 -8.58
CA GLU A 127 -0.85 -3.24 -7.20
C GLU A 127 -0.60 -2.15 -6.13
N GLU A 128 -1.00 -0.92 -6.43
CA GLU A 128 -0.83 0.21 -5.52
C GLU A 128 -1.93 0.20 -4.45
N ALA A 129 -1.53 0.31 -3.19
CA ALA A 129 -2.45 0.38 -2.07
C ALA A 129 -1.85 1.20 -0.92
N ALA A 130 -2.71 1.82 -0.13
CA ALA A 130 -2.32 2.63 1.01
C ALA A 130 -3.36 2.49 2.13
N THR A 131 -2.88 2.55 3.36
CA THR A 131 -3.67 2.68 4.58
C THR A 131 -2.97 3.68 5.51
N PRO A 132 -3.64 4.23 6.55
CA PRO A 132 -2.97 5.11 7.49
C PRO A 132 -1.67 4.50 8.05
N GLY A 133 -0.53 5.15 7.77
CA GLY A 133 0.80 4.72 8.20
C GLY A 133 1.49 3.67 7.31
N TYR A 134 0.90 3.28 6.17
CA TYR A 134 1.47 2.27 5.29
C TYR A 134 1.15 2.51 3.81
N TYR A 135 2.15 2.34 2.94
CA TYR A 135 1.99 2.41 1.48
C TYR A 135 2.69 1.24 0.82
N THR A 136 2.11 0.68 -0.25
CA THR A 136 2.71 -0.39 -1.06
C THR A 136 2.43 -0.20 -2.54
N VAL A 137 3.40 -0.58 -3.37
CA VAL A 137 3.24 -0.59 -4.83
C VAL A 137 4.18 -1.59 -5.50
N ARG A 138 3.78 -2.12 -6.65
CA ARG A 138 4.65 -2.89 -7.54
C ARG A 138 5.21 -1.98 -8.64
N LEU A 139 6.53 -1.85 -8.71
CA LEU A 139 7.22 -1.21 -9.82
C LEU A 139 7.48 -2.24 -10.92
N THR A 140 6.75 -2.14 -12.03
CA THR A 140 6.72 -3.21 -13.05
C THR A 140 8.01 -3.32 -13.85
N ARG A 141 8.72 -2.21 -14.08
CA ARG A 141 9.98 -2.22 -14.84
C ARG A 141 11.07 -3.02 -14.13
N SER A 142 11.21 -2.82 -12.83
CA SER A 142 12.22 -3.51 -12.00
C SER A 142 11.67 -4.78 -11.35
N ASN A 143 10.36 -5.04 -11.48
CA ASN A 143 9.62 -6.08 -10.77
C ASN A 143 9.80 -6.04 -9.24
N VAL A 144 9.97 -4.84 -8.67
CA VAL A 144 10.21 -4.64 -7.24
C VAL A 144 8.90 -4.30 -6.53
N LYS A 145 8.61 -5.00 -5.43
CA LYS A 145 7.58 -4.56 -4.49
C LYS A 145 8.20 -3.53 -3.55
N ALA A 146 7.63 -2.34 -3.46
CA ALA A 146 8.01 -1.34 -2.48
C ALA A 146 6.93 -1.26 -1.40
N GLU A 147 7.35 -1.26 -0.15
CA GLU A 147 6.50 -1.14 1.03
C GLU A 147 7.13 -0.09 1.96
N LEU A 148 6.33 0.88 2.39
CA LEU A 148 6.79 2.05 3.13
C LEU A 148 5.99 2.21 4.42
N THR A 149 6.66 2.56 5.51
CA THR A 149 6.03 3.01 6.74
C THR A 149 6.88 4.10 7.38
N ALA A 150 6.32 4.86 8.31
CA ALA A 150 6.99 5.97 8.95
C ALA A 150 6.73 6.02 10.45
N THR A 151 7.72 6.51 11.17
CA THR A 151 7.55 7.04 12.54
C THR A 151 7.54 8.57 12.47
N ARG A 152 7.67 9.25 13.62
CA ARG A 152 7.69 10.72 13.65
C ARG A 152 8.83 11.33 12.82
N LEU A 153 10.00 10.69 12.80
CA LEU A 153 11.24 11.23 12.21
C LEU A 153 11.99 10.24 11.30
N VAL A 154 11.49 9.02 11.13
CA VAL A 154 12.18 7.96 10.38
C VAL A 154 11.24 7.33 9.37
N ALA A 155 11.67 7.24 8.10
CA ALA A 155 11.05 6.41 7.07
C ALA A 155 11.67 5.01 7.08
N MET A 156 10.85 3.98 6.98
CA MET A 156 11.28 2.59 6.82
C MET A 156 10.81 2.08 5.46
N HIS A 157 11.75 1.52 4.70
CA HIS A 157 11.52 1.03 3.35
C HIS A 157 11.79 -0.47 3.31
N ARG A 158 10.87 -1.25 2.74
CA ARG A 158 11.08 -2.67 2.42
C ARG A 158 10.92 -2.86 0.91
N TYR A 159 11.99 -3.29 0.27
CA TYR A 159 12.01 -3.60 -1.16
C TYR A 159 12.16 -5.10 -1.38
N THR A 160 11.16 -5.71 -2.01
CA THR A 160 11.21 -7.12 -2.40
C THR A 160 11.62 -7.21 -3.86
N TYR A 161 12.89 -7.56 -4.10
CA TYR A 161 13.47 -7.72 -5.43
C TYR A 161 13.19 -9.11 -6.02
N PRO A 162 13.12 -9.24 -7.35
CA PRO A 162 13.22 -10.54 -8.00
C PRO A 162 14.62 -11.13 -7.80
N ALA A 163 14.77 -12.44 -8.02
CA ALA A 163 16.09 -13.06 -8.06
C ALA A 163 16.94 -12.41 -9.17
N SER A 164 18.03 -11.76 -8.78
CA SER A 164 18.86 -10.96 -9.68
C SER A 164 20.31 -10.93 -9.20
N LYS A 165 21.25 -10.79 -10.15
CA LYS A 165 22.67 -10.54 -9.85
C LYS A 165 23.00 -9.06 -9.68
N SER A 166 22.04 -8.16 -9.90
CA SER A 166 22.23 -6.72 -9.86
C SER A 166 20.95 -6.03 -9.36
N SER A 167 20.81 -6.00 -8.04
CA SER A 167 19.77 -5.24 -7.33
C SER A 167 20.43 -4.07 -6.61
N GLN A 168 19.83 -2.88 -6.72
CA GLN A 168 20.40 -1.66 -6.15
C GLN A 168 19.30 -0.70 -5.68
N VAL A 169 19.65 0.18 -4.74
CA VAL A 169 18.85 1.33 -4.34
C VAL A 169 19.67 2.57 -4.68
N LEU A 170 19.15 3.40 -5.58
CA LEU A 170 19.72 4.71 -5.86
C LEU A 170 19.16 5.71 -4.84
N ILE A 171 20.00 6.59 -4.31
CA ILE A 171 19.60 7.67 -3.43
C ILE A 171 20.00 8.97 -4.12
N ASP A 172 19.01 9.78 -4.47
CA ASP A 172 19.22 11.15 -4.95
C ASP A 172 19.09 12.10 -3.77
N VAL A 173 20.23 12.64 -3.34
CA VAL A 173 20.31 13.58 -2.22
C VAL A 173 19.93 15.01 -2.61
N SER A 174 19.82 15.29 -3.90
CA SER A 174 19.48 16.60 -4.47
C SER A 174 18.02 16.70 -4.90
N SER A 175 17.24 15.63 -4.69
CA SER A 175 15.87 15.56 -5.14
C SER A 175 14.99 16.58 -4.43
N VAL A 176 14.17 17.26 -5.23
CA VAL A 176 13.09 18.13 -4.76
C VAL A 176 11.88 17.91 -5.65
N VAL A 177 10.67 18.01 -5.09
CA VAL A 177 9.46 17.97 -5.90
C VAL A 177 9.45 19.19 -6.82
N GLN A 178 9.35 18.95 -8.12
CA GLN A 178 9.17 20.00 -9.12
C GLN A 178 7.90 19.71 -9.91
N PRO A 179 6.88 20.58 -9.85
CA PRO A 179 5.72 20.43 -10.70
C PRO A 179 6.11 20.82 -12.13
N GLU A 180 5.40 20.25 -13.09
CA GLU A 180 5.65 20.21 -14.53
C GLU A 180 5.73 21.54 -15.31
N THR A 181 6.00 22.66 -14.62
CA THR A 181 6.65 23.84 -15.23
C THR A 181 8.12 23.60 -15.66
N GLY A 182 8.57 22.34 -15.64
CA GLY A 182 9.97 21.90 -15.68
C GLY A 182 10.70 21.89 -17.02
N LYS A 183 10.09 22.29 -18.16
CA LYS A 183 10.91 22.59 -19.35
C LYS A 183 11.57 23.96 -19.29
N ASP A 184 11.00 24.88 -18.51
CA ASP A 184 11.55 26.23 -18.31
C ASP A 184 12.19 26.38 -16.93
N ALA A 185 11.86 25.55 -15.92
CA ALA A 185 12.48 25.63 -14.59
C ALA A 185 13.97 25.22 -14.57
N ILE A 186 14.39 24.30 -15.45
CA ILE A 186 15.83 23.98 -15.63
C ILE A 186 16.57 25.11 -16.35
N LYS A 187 15.86 25.88 -17.20
CA LYS A 187 16.44 27.03 -17.92
C LYS A 187 16.48 28.30 -17.09
N ASN A 188 15.59 28.42 -16.11
CA ASN A 188 15.52 29.58 -15.23
C ASN A 188 15.16 29.12 -13.81
N PRO A 189 16.15 28.66 -13.02
CA PRO A 189 15.93 28.36 -11.62
C PRO A 189 15.52 29.65 -10.94
N ARG A 190 14.22 29.82 -10.66
CA ARG A 190 13.80 30.91 -9.78
C ARG A 190 14.48 30.70 -8.43
N PRO A 191 15.02 31.76 -7.81
CA PRO A 191 15.57 31.66 -6.47
C PRO A 191 14.55 30.96 -5.58
N VAL A 192 14.98 29.88 -4.94
CA VAL A 192 14.26 29.30 -3.81
C VAL A 192 14.41 30.29 -2.67
N ASP A 193 13.60 31.34 -2.68
CA ASP A 193 13.52 32.28 -1.58
C ASP A 193 12.91 31.52 -0.40
N CYS A 194 13.78 31.20 0.56
CA CYS A 194 13.45 30.67 1.88
C CYS A 194 12.58 31.66 2.65
#